data_AF-A0A842SIH1-F1
#
_entry.id   AF-A0A842SIH1-F1
#
_cell.length_a   1.000
_cell.length_b   1.000
_cell.length_c   1.000
_cell.angle_alpha   90.00
_cell.angle_beta   90.00
_cell.angle_gamma   90.00
#
_symmetry.space_group_name_H-M   'P 1'
#
loop_
_entity.id
_entity.type
_entity.pdbx_description
1 polymer ?
#
loop_
_entity_poly.entity_id
_entity_poly.type
_entity_poly.pdbx_seq_one_letter_code
_entity_poly.pdbx_strand_id
1 'polypeptide(L)'
;MRNASYKKKIKKKIYLQNILILICVVLLGYLVYAKFRPEIVKVPVKDDCGPIGNTISHLISDNEDCVNACSSACKSFGHVYYKSKFIYNNEVRCNNCTCQCKKI
;
A
#
# COMPACT_ATOMS: atom_id res chain seq x y z
N MET A 1 -26.01 31.74 48.06
CA MET A 1 -26.46 31.02 46.84
C MET A 1 -25.62 31.41 45.62
N ARG A 2 -24.37 30.94 45.55
CA ARG A 2 -23.61 30.90 44.29
C ARG A 2 -23.42 29.41 43.98
N ASN A 3 -23.26 29.04 42.71
CA ASN A 3 -22.52 27.83 42.26
C ASN A 3 -23.24 26.87 41.30
N ALA A 4 -24.48 27.09 40.87
CA ALA A 4 -25.04 26.29 39.75
C ALA A 4 -24.42 26.72 38.39
N SER A 5 -24.29 28.02 38.16
CA SER A 5 -23.69 28.58 36.94
C SER A 5 -22.17 28.34 36.85
N TYR A 6 -21.47 28.38 37.99
CA TYR A 6 -20.03 28.11 38.07
C TYR A 6 -19.68 26.65 37.77
N LYS A 7 -20.46 25.69 38.31
CA LYS A 7 -20.29 24.26 38.02
C LYS A 7 -20.50 23.93 36.52
N LYS A 8 -21.44 24.61 35.83
CA LYS A 8 -21.65 24.46 34.38
C LYS A 8 -20.44 24.93 33.57
N LYS A 9 -19.82 26.07 33.93
CA LYS A 9 -18.62 26.59 33.25
C LYS A 9 -17.41 25.66 33.40
N ILE A 10 -17.22 25.07 34.59
CA ILE A 10 -16.13 24.10 34.84
C ILE A 10 -16.34 22.83 34.01
N LYS A 11 -17.56 22.27 34.00
CA LYS A 11 -17.88 21.09 33.18
C LYS A 11 -17.62 21.32 31.68
N LYS A 12 -17.95 22.51 31.16
CA LYS A 12 -17.66 22.89 29.77
C LYS A 12 -16.16 22.99 29.48
N LYS A 13 -15.36 23.54 30.41
CA LYS A 13 -13.89 23.59 30.28
C LYS A 13 -13.27 22.19 30.28
N ILE A 14 -13.68 21.31 31.21
CA ILE A 14 -13.19 19.92 31.28
C ILE A 14 -13.55 19.16 30.00
N TYR A 15 -14.76 19.33 29.50
CA TYR A 15 -15.20 18.71 28.24
C TYR A 15 -14.37 19.16 27.04
N LEU A 16 -14.13 20.48 26.91
CA LEU A 16 -13.27 21.04 25.85
C LEU A 16 -11.83 20.51 25.94
N GLN A 17 -11.30 20.42 27.16
CA GLN A 17 -9.95 19.90 27.41
C GLN A 17 -9.83 18.43 27.03
N ASN A 18 -10.86 17.61 27.32
CA ASN A 18 -10.89 16.20 26.90
C ASN A 18 -10.97 16.03 25.38
N ILE A 19 -11.75 16.88 24.68
CA ILE A 19 -11.78 16.88 23.21
C ILE A 19 -10.39 17.24 22.65
N LEU A 20 -9.74 18.25 23.22
CA LEU A 20 -8.40 18.65 22.78
C LEU A 20 -7.39 17.52 22.94
N ILE A 21 -7.43 16.82 24.08
CA ILE A 21 -6.59 15.65 24.34
C ILE A 21 -6.88 14.53 23.33
N LEU A 22 -8.14 14.24 23.04
CA LEU A 22 -8.53 13.22 22.05
C LEU A 22 -7.96 13.55 20.67
N ILE A 23 -8.06 14.81 20.22
CA ILE A 23 -7.50 15.27 18.95
C ILE A 23 -5.97 15.09 18.94
N CYS A 24 -5.28 15.45 20.02
CA CYS A 24 -3.83 15.24 20.14
C CYS A 24 -3.46 13.76 20.03
N VAL A 25 -4.20 12.85 20.67
CA VAL A 25 -3.95 11.40 20.58
C VAL A 25 -4.13 10.89 19.15
N VAL A 26 -5.19 11.33 18.45
CA VAL A 26 -5.43 10.95 17.05
C VAL A 26 -4.31 11.46 16.14
N LEU A 27 -3.86 12.70 16.33
CA LEU A 27 -2.74 13.28 15.57
C LEU A 27 -1.43 12.52 15.81
N LEU A 28 -1.11 12.21 17.06
CA LEU A 28 0.07 11.41 17.39
C LEU A 28 0.00 10.02 16.76
N GLY A 29 -1.17 9.36 16.82
CA GLY A 29 -1.40 8.08 16.14
C GLY A 29 -1.17 8.16 14.63
N TYR A 30 -1.64 9.24 13.98
CA TYR A 30 -1.42 9.47 12.56
C TYR A 30 0.06 9.68 12.22
N LEU A 31 0.81 10.45 13.02
CA LEU A 31 2.24 10.67 12.81
C LEU A 31 3.05 9.38 12.94
N VAL A 32 2.71 8.54 13.93
CA VAL A 32 3.31 7.21 14.08
C VAL A 32 2.97 6.35 12.86
N TYR A 33 1.70 6.31 12.44
CA TYR A 33 1.29 5.56 11.24
C TYR A 33 2.02 6.03 9.97
N ALA A 34 2.17 7.34 9.78
CA ALA A 34 2.87 7.90 8.63
C ALA A 34 4.36 7.53 8.62
N LYS A 35 5.01 7.53 9.80
CA LYS A 35 6.42 7.15 9.95
C LYS A 35 6.68 5.66 9.71
N PHE A 36 5.75 4.80 10.12
CA PHE A 36 5.84 3.35 9.94
C PHE A 36 5.11 2.85 8.68
N ARG A 37 4.69 3.74 7.79
CA ARG A 37 4.07 3.34 6.53
C ARG A 37 5.11 2.56 5.71
N PRO A 38 4.85 1.29 5.33
CA PRO A 38 5.80 0.53 4.55
C PRO A 38 6.03 1.25 3.21
N GLU A 39 7.28 1.50 2.88
CA GLU A 39 7.67 2.11 1.61
C GLU A 39 7.41 1.07 0.50
N ILE A 40 6.39 1.32 -0.33
CA ILE A 40 6.02 0.44 -1.43
C ILE A 40 6.74 0.94 -2.69
N VAL A 41 7.66 0.11 -3.20
CA VAL A 41 8.41 0.36 -4.42
C VAL A 41 7.79 -0.44 -5.57
N LYS A 42 7.73 0.15 -6.75
CA LYS A 42 7.34 -0.56 -7.97
C LYS A 42 8.58 -1.09 -8.65
N VAL A 43 8.60 -2.39 -8.94
CA VAL A 43 9.69 -3.03 -9.67
C VAL A 43 9.20 -3.38 -11.07
N PRO A 44 9.92 -2.99 -12.15
CA PRO A 44 9.53 -3.35 -13.50
C PRO A 44 9.80 -4.84 -13.73
N VAL A 45 8.76 -5.61 -14.03
CA VAL A 45 8.88 -6.97 -14.56
C VAL A 45 8.16 -6.96 -15.88
N LYS A 46 8.91 -7.10 -16.98
CA LYS A 46 8.35 -7.21 -18.32
C LYS A 46 8.21 -8.68 -18.67
N ASP A 47 7.09 -9.01 -19.32
CA ASP A 47 6.95 -10.30 -19.99
C ASP A 47 7.88 -10.30 -21.21
N ASP A 48 8.64 -11.38 -21.37
CA ASP A 48 9.38 -11.62 -22.61
C ASP A 48 8.43 -12.33 -23.58
N CYS A 49 7.90 -11.57 -24.52
CA CYS A 49 6.99 -12.05 -25.54
C CYS A 49 7.64 -11.98 -26.93
N GLY A 50 7.52 -13.07 -27.69
CA GLY A 50 8.13 -13.18 -29.01
C GLY A 50 7.45 -14.21 -29.90
N PRO A 51 7.57 -14.08 -31.23
CA PRO A 51 7.02 -15.05 -32.16
C PRO A 51 7.85 -16.35 -32.14
N ILE A 52 7.19 -17.47 -31.84
CA ILE A 52 7.75 -18.83 -31.96
C ILE A 52 6.75 -19.68 -32.75
N GLY A 53 7.12 -20.10 -33.96
CA GLY A 53 6.33 -21.03 -34.78
C GLY A 53 4.87 -20.60 -35.00
N ASN A 54 4.63 -19.40 -35.55
CA ASN A 54 3.29 -18.81 -35.75
C ASN A 54 2.47 -18.52 -34.49
N THR A 55 2.97 -18.86 -33.30
CA THR A 55 2.36 -18.52 -32.00
C THR A 55 3.19 -17.49 -31.25
N ILE A 56 2.56 -16.68 -30.41
CA ILE A 56 3.28 -15.79 -29.50
C ILE A 56 3.53 -16.56 -28.22
N SER A 57 4.80 -16.71 -27.85
CA SER A 57 5.19 -17.31 -26.58
C SER A 57 5.21 -16.24 -25.51
N HIS A 58 4.67 -16.56 -24.34
CA HIS A 58 4.71 -15.75 -23.14
C HIS A 58 5.56 -16.45 -22.09
N LEU A 59 6.40 -15.70 -21.38
CA LEU A 59 7.04 -16.20 -20.17
C LEU A 59 6.09 -16.05 -18.97
N ILE A 60 5.22 -15.05 -19.00
CA ILE A 60 4.19 -14.78 -17.99
C ILE A 60 2.81 -14.98 -18.62
N SER A 61 2.29 -16.19 -18.51
CA SER A 61 1.02 -16.58 -19.14
C SER A 61 -0.18 -16.26 -18.27
N ASP A 62 0.00 -16.28 -16.95
CA ASP A 62 -1.09 -16.09 -16.00
C ASP A 62 -0.69 -15.27 -14.75
N ASN A 63 -1.63 -15.20 -13.80
CA ASN A 63 -1.42 -14.46 -12.56
C ASN A 63 -0.43 -15.15 -11.61
N GLU A 64 -0.31 -16.48 -11.65
CA GLU A 64 0.61 -17.23 -10.80
C GLU A 64 2.05 -17.01 -11.25
N ASP A 65 2.31 -17.05 -12.56
CA ASP A 65 3.58 -16.68 -13.18
C ASP A 65 3.98 -15.25 -12.77
N CYS A 66 3.03 -14.32 -12.83
CA CYS A 66 3.25 -12.93 -12.46
C CYS A 66 3.58 -12.77 -10.96
N VAL A 67 2.92 -13.52 -10.07
CA VAL A 67 3.24 -13.54 -8.64
C VAL A 67 4.67 -14.09 -8.42
N ASN A 68 5.03 -15.18 -9.08
CA ASN A 68 6.33 -15.82 -8.93
C ASN A 68 7.47 -14.93 -9.47
N ALA A 69 7.26 -14.32 -10.63
CA ALA A 69 8.20 -13.38 -11.23
C ALA A 69 8.36 -12.12 -10.34
N CYS A 70 7.27 -11.54 -9.85
CA CYS A 70 7.32 -10.41 -8.93
C CYS A 70 7.99 -10.77 -7.59
N SER A 71 7.72 -11.95 -7.04
CA SER A 71 8.32 -12.41 -5.79
C SER A 71 9.84 -12.53 -5.92
N SER A 72 10.29 -13.13 -7.03
CA SER A 72 11.70 -13.28 -7.35
C SER A 72 12.38 -11.93 -7.59
N ALA A 73 11.73 -11.02 -8.35
CA ALA A 73 12.23 -9.68 -8.58
C ALA A 73 12.32 -8.86 -7.28
N CYS A 74 11.29 -8.86 -6.44
CA CYS A 74 11.35 -8.16 -5.16
C CYS A 74 12.54 -8.65 -4.31
N LYS A 75 12.76 -9.97 -4.25
CA LYS A 75 13.89 -10.56 -3.52
C LYS A 75 15.25 -10.13 -4.08
N SER A 76 15.42 -10.06 -5.40
CA SER A 76 16.69 -9.63 -6.01
C SER A 76 17.02 -8.16 -5.72
N PHE A 77 16.01 -7.31 -5.52
CA PHE A 77 16.17 -5.93 -5.07
C PHE A 77 16.22 -5.76 -3.54
N GLY A 78 16.27 -6.86 -2.76
CA GLY A 78 16.31 -6.78 -1.30
C GLY A 78 15.01 -6.27 -0.67
N HIS A 79 13.88 -6.55 -1.32
CA HIS A 79 12.54 -6.17 -0.88
C HIS A 79 11.64 -7.40 -0.67
N VAL A 80 10.56 -7.23 0.07
CA VAL A 80 9.56 -8.28 0.31
C VAL A 80 8.40 -8.11 -0.67
N TYR A 81 7.95 -9.20 -1.28
CA TYR A 81 6.76 -9.19 -2.12
C TYR A 81 5.55 -8.67 -1.35
N TYR A 82 4.79 -7.74 -1.96
CA TYR A 82 3.55 -7.24 -1.38
C TYR A 82 2.33 -7.55 -2.24
N LYS A 83 2.38 -7.16 -3.52
CA LYS A 83 1.26 -7.35 -4.44
C LYS A 83 1.76 -7.35 -5.88
N SER A 84 1.08 -8.10 -6.74
CA SER A 84 1.23 -8.03 -8.18
C SER A 84 -0.11 -7.70 -8.84
N LYS A 85 -0.05 -7.13 -10.03
CA LYS A 85 -1.22 -6.97 -10.92
C LYS A 85 -0.84 -7.49 -12.29
N PHE A 86 -1.49 -8.58 -12.69
CA PHE A 86 -1.41 -9.09 -14.03
C PHE A 86 -2.39 -8.35 -14.95
N ILE A 87 -1.92 -8.01 -16.15
CA ILE A 87 -2.68 -7.27 -17.17
C ILE A 87 -2.55 -8.07 -18.48
N TYR A 88 -3.66 -8.69 -18.89
CA TYR A 88 -3.80 -9.26 -20.23
C TYR A 88 -3.83 -8.11 -21.25
N ASN A 89 -2.94 -8.15 -22.24
CA ASN A 89 -2.94 -7.16 -23.32
C ASN A 89 -3.31 -7.84 -24.64
N ASN A 90 -4.60 -7.79 -25.00
CA ASN A 90 -5.12 -8.43 -26.20
C ASN A 90 -4.66 -7.75 -27.49
N GLU A 91 -4.28 -6.47 -27.43
CA GLU A 91 -3.87 -5.68 -28.59
C GLU A 91 -2.43 -6.03 -29.03
N VAL A 92 -1.52 -6.10 -28.06
CA VAL A 92 -0.10 -6.41 -28.32
C VAL A 92 0.17 -7.92 -28.22
N ARG A 93 -0.83 -8.71 -27.77
CA ARG A 93 -0.71 -10.13 -27.43
C ARG A 93 0.53 -10.40 -26.58
N CYS A 94 0.83 -9.49 -25.65
CA CYS A 94 2.01 -9.52 -24.78
C CYS A 94 1.58 -9.09 -23.39
N ASN A 95 1.64 -9.99 -22.42
CA ASN A 95 1.08 -9.72 -21.10
C ASN A 95 1.98 -8.75 -20.34
N ASN A 96 1.44 -8.12 -19.30
CA ASN A 96 2.23 -7.24 -18.47
C ASN A 96 1.97 -7.50 -16.99
N CYS A 97 3.02 -7.41 -16.19
CA CYS A 97 2.99 -7.69 -14.77
C CYS A 97 3.51 -6.47 -14.00
N THR A 98 2.64 -5.86 -13.18
CA THR A 98 3.04 -4.74 -12.31
C THR A 98 3.35 -5.26 -10.91
N CYS A 99 4.61 -5.18 -10.48
CA CYS A 99 5.04 -5.64 -9.16
C CYS A 99 5.09 -4.50 -8.14
N GLN A 100 4.61 -4.77 -6.93
CA GLN A 100 4.75 -3.92 -5.76
C GLN A 100 5.51 -4.67 -4.68
N CYS A 101 6.63 -4.11 -4.27
CA CYS A 101 7.51 -4.64 -3.23
C CYS A 101 7.50 -3.70 -2.02
N LYS A 102 7.64 -4.25 -0.82
CA LYS A 102 7.85 -3.50 0.41
C LYS A 102 9.33 -3.51 0.74
N LYS A 103 9.88 -2.34 1.03
CA LYS A 103 11.22 -2.23 1.59
C LYS A 103 11.25 -2.89 2.98
N ILE A 104 12.34 -3.60 3.26
CA ILE A 104 12.63 -4.21 4.56
C ILE A 104 13.05 -3.12 5.54
#